data_AF-A0A9X0YL30-F1
#
_entry.id   AF-A0A9X0YL30-F1
#
_cell.length_a   1.000
_cell.length_b   1.000
_cell.length_c   1.000
_cell.angle_alpha   90.00
_cell.angle_beta   90.00
_cell.angle_gamma   90.00
#
_symmetry.space_group_name_H-M   'P 1'
#
loop_
_entity.id
_entity.type
_entity.pdbx_description
1 polymer ?
#
loop_
_entity_poly.entity_id
_entity_poly.type
_entity_poly.pdbx_seq_one_letter_code
_entity_poly.pdbx_strand_id
1 'polypeptide(L)'
;MYDGITIEFDKLDSIIGTLDVLPTDNDPSTTGFQNHYLETLDWWKNEFGSLENMPINDLVNRLNSSPILIGKGRKMSDYTDAITEMKTILLE
;
A
#
# COMPACT_ATOMS: atom_id res chain seq x y z
N MET A 1 -22.76 -18.73 -16.56
CA MET A 1 -23.33 -18.62 -15.20
C MET A 1 -22.37 -17.74 -14.43
N TYR A 2 -22.77 -16.53 -14.05
CA TYR A 2 -21.93 -15.66 -13.23
C TYR A 2 -22.22 -15.98 -11.75
N ASP A 3 -21.19 -16.32 -11.00
CA ASP A 3 -21.25 -16.47 -9.55
C ASP A 3 -20.97 -15.10 -8.94
N GLY A 4 -22.01 -14.27 -8.88
CA GLY A 4 -21.91 -12.88 -8.45
C GLY A 4 -22.55 -12.70 -7.09
N ILE A 5 -21.82 -12.12 -6.14
CA ILE A 5 -22.42 -11.63 -4.89
C ILE A 5 -23.11 -10.30 -5.21
N THR A 6 -24.45 -10.31 -5.21
CA THR A 6 -25.25 -9.09 -5.32
C THR A 6 -25.47 -8.54 -3.92
N ILE A 7 -25.04 -7.30 -3.68
CA ILE A 7 -25.26 -6.59 -2.41
C ILE A 7 -25.99 -5.28 -2.68
N GLU A 8 -26.93 -4.95 -1.80
CA GLU A 8 -27.68 -3.69 -1.85
C GLU A 8 -26.84 -2.56 -1.26
N PHE A 9 -26.95 -1.36 -1.83
CA PHE A 9 -26.19 -0.18 -1.38
C PHE A 9 -26.40 0.11 0.11
N ASP A 10 -27.61 -0.04 0.63
CA ASP A 10 -27.91 0.17 2.05
C ASP A 10 -27.15 -0.81 2.96
N LYS A 11 -26.96 -2.04 2.49
CA LYS A 11 -26.13 -3.05 3.16
C LYS A 11 -24.65 -2.70 3.09
N LEU A 12 -24.18 -2.22 1.94
CA LEU A 12 -22.81 -1.76 1.77
C LEU A 12 -22.50 -0.58 2.71
N ASP A 13 -23.42 0.38 2.81
CA ASP A 13 -23.30 1.56 3.68
C ASP A 13 -23.24 1.16 5.16
N SER A 14 -24.04 0.17 5.57
CA SER A 14 -23.99 -0.39 6.93
C SER A 14 -22.68 -1.13 7.26
N ILE A 15 -21.99 -1.67 6.24
CA ILE A 15 -20.71 -2.38 6.40
C ILE A 15 -19.55 -1.37 6.46
N ILE A 16 -19.58 -0.34 5.62
CA ILE A 16 -18.54 0.70 5.59
C ILE A 16 -18.62 1.58 6.85
N GLY A 17 -19.83 1.88 7.34
CA GLY A 17 -20.02 2.76 8.49
C GLY A 17 -19.65 4.21 8.14
N THR A 18 -19.04 4.93 9.08
CA THR A 18 -18.65 6.35 8.88
C THR A 18 -17.20 6.43 8.41
N LEU A 19 -16.98 7.03 7.23
CA LEU A 19 -15.63 7.23 6.70
C LEU A 19 -15.06 8.55 7.22
N ASP A 20 -14.36 8.49 8.34
CA ASP A 20 -13.65 9.65 8.88
C ASP A 20 -12.28 9.77 8.21
N VAL A 21 -12.14 10.76 7.33
CA VAL A 21 -10.84 11.11 6.74
C VAL A 21 -10.10 11.97 7.76
N LEU A 22 -9.36 11.30 8.65
CA LEU A 22 -8.51 11.97 9.62
C LEU A 22 -7.33 12.63 8.89
N PRO A 23 -6.92 13.85 9.28
CA PRO A 23 -5.69 14.44 8.79
C PRO A 23 -4.54 13.53 9.22
N THR A 24 -3.98 12.80 8.27
CA THR A 24 -2.75 12.07 8.50
C THR A 24 -1.65 13.11 8.55
N ASP A 25 -1.08 13.32 9.72
CA ASP A 25 0.16 14.10 9.93
C ASP A 25 1.38 13.33 9.38
N ASN A 26 1.15 12.63 8.26
CA ASN A 26 2.19 11.98 7.50
C ASN A 26 3.06 13.10 6.96
N ASP A 27 4.31 13.11 7.38
CA ASP A 27 5.34 13.94 6.78
C ASP A 27 5.20 13.86 5.24
N PRO A 28 5.26 14.97 4.48
CA PRO A 28 5.17 14.95 3.02
C PRO A 28 6.10 13.94 2.36
N SER A 29 7.20 13.60 3.03
CA SER A 29 8.09 12.50 2.66
C SER A 29 7.40 11.13 2.71
N THR A 30 6.68 10.81 3.80
CA THR A 30 5.86 9.60 3.99
C THR A 30 4.77 9.45 2.93
N THR A 31 4.11 10.55 2.56
CA THR A 31 3.13 10.56 1.45
C THR A 31 3.80 10.25 0.11
N GLY A 32 5.03 10.76 -0.12
CA GLY A 32 5.83 10.41 -1.29
C GLY A 32 6.16 8.91 -1.37
N PHE A 33 6.41 8.26 -0.23
CA PHE A 33 6.72 6.83 -0.17
C PHE A 33 5.51 5.96 -0.49
N GLN A 34 4.35 6.29 0.07
CA GLN A 34 3.09 5.60 -0.27
C GLN A 34 2.73 5.81 -1.75
N ASN A 35 2.98 7.00 -2.28
CA ASN A 35 2.75 7.31 -3.69
C ASN A 35 3.72 6.60 -4.65
N HIS A 36 4.96 6.31 -4.23
CA HIS A 36 5.91 5.53 -5.05
C HIS A 36 5.37 4.13 -5.38
N TYR A 37 4.61 3.53 -4.47
CA TYR A 37 3.97 2.25 -4.75
C TYR A 37 2.87 2.34 -5.80
N LEU A 38 2.28 3.52 -6.08
CA LEU A 38 1.26 3.65 -7.12
C LEU A 38 1.83 3.37 -8.51
N GLU A 39 3.01 3.90 -8.82
CA GLU A 39 3.72 3.62 -10.08
C GLU A 39 4.14 2.15 -10.15
N THR A 40 4.64 1.62 -9.03
CA THR A 40 5.08 0.22 -8.94
C THR A 40 3.92 -0.76 -9.16
N LEU A 41 2.75 -0.48 -8.56
CA LEU A 41 1.52 -1.23 -8.74
C LEU A 41 1.04 -1.20 -10.19
N ASP A 42 1.19 -0.07 -10.87
CA ASP A 42 0.84 0.05 -12.28
C ASP A 42 1.79 -0.76 -13.19
N TRP A 43 3.08 -0.77 -12.85
CA TRP A 43 4.05 -1.65 -13.53
C TRP A 43 3.72 -3.14 -13.32
N TRP A 44 3.35 -3.54 -12.10
CA TRP A 44 2.93 -4.91 -11.81
C TRP A 44 1.62 -5.30 -12.52
N LYS A 45 0.68 -4.38 -12.74
CA LYS A 45 -0.49 -4.68 -13.60
C LYS A 45 -0.05 -5.10 -14.99
N ASN A 46 0.97 -4.45 -15.57
CA ASN A 46 1.47 -4.84 -16.89
C ASN A 46 2.14 -6.22 -16.87
N GLU A 47 2.80 -6.59 -15.76
CA GLU A 47 3.42 -7.92 -15.59
C GLU A 47 2.38 -9.05 -15.43
N PHE A 48 1.27 -8.80 -14.71
CA PHE A 48 0.26 -9.82 -14.37
C PHE A 48 -1.07 -9.66 -15.15
N GLY A 49 -1.17 -8.69 -16.05
CA GLY A 49 -2.39 -8.28 -16.76
C GLY A 49 -3.35 -7.46 -15.91
N SER A 50 -3.57 -7.86 -14.65
CA SER A 50 -4.29 -7.12 -13.63
C SER A 50 -3.72 -7.42 -12.24
N LEU A 51 -3.97 -6.56 -11.24
CA LEU A 51 -3.54 -6.83 -9.86
C LEU A 51 -4.24 -8.04 -9.25
N GLU A 52 -5.45 -8.36 -9.71
CA GLU A 52 -6.24 -9.52 -9.24
C GLU A 52 -5.57 -10.85 -9.57
N ASN A 53 -4.74 -10.87 -10.62
CA ASN A 53 -3.99 -12.04 -11.04
C ASN A 53 -2.66 -12.20 -10.27
N MET A 54 -2.24 -11.19 -9.51
CA MET A 54 -1.03 -11.28 -8.69
C MET A 54 -1.33 -12.11 -7.43
N PRO A 55 -0.51 -13.14 -7.13
CA PRO A 55 -0.64 -13.85 -5.86
C PRO A 55 -0.55 -12.87 -4.68
N ILE A 56 -1.53 -12.91 -3.77
CA ILE A 56 -1.60 -11.96 -2.64
C ILE A 56 -0.33 -11.99 -1.79
N ASN A 57 0.26 -13.17 -1.61
CA ASN A 57 1.51 -13.34 -0.88
C ASN A 57 2.68 -12.61 -1.56
N ASP A 58 2.73 -12.61 -2.89
CA ASP A 58 3.76 -11.90 -3.65
C ASP A 58 3.55 -10.39 -3.58
N LEU A 59 2.30 -9.92 -3.72
CA LEU A 59 1.97 -8.51 -3.57
C LEU A 59 2.40 -7.99 -2.19
N VAL A 60 2.00 -8.71 -1.13
CA VAL A 60 2.32 -8.36 0.25
C VAL A 60 3.84 -8.40 0.48
N ASN A 61 4.54 -9.42 -0.02
CA ASN A 61 5.99 -9.49 0.13
C ASN A 61 6.69 -8.32 -0.57
N ARG A 62 6.30 -8.04 -1.81
CA ARG A 62 6.91 -6.96 -2.61
C ARG A 62 6.66 -5.61 -1.95
N LEU A 63 5.44 -5.33 -1.49
CA LEU A 63 5.13 -4.08 -0.79
C LEU A 63 5.97 -3.93 0.49
N ASN A 64 6.18 -5.00 1.24
CA ASN A 64 6.85 -4.93 2.53
C ASN A 64 8.38 -4.98 2.48
N SER A 65 8.97 -5.58 1.44
CA SER A 65 10.42 -5.79 1.32
C SER A 65 11.10 -4.97 0.22
N SER A 66 10.33 -4.25 -0.61
CA SER A 66 10.93 -3.36 -1.61
C SER A 66 11.67 -2.20 -0.94
N PRO A 67 12.88 -1.85 -1.42
CA PRO A 67 13.61 -0.70 -0.91
C PRO A 67 12.79 0.58 -1.10
N ILE A 68 12.62 1.32 -0.01
CA ILE A 68 12.04 2.67 0.01
C ILE A 68 13.13 3.66 0.40
N LEU A 69 13.13 4.83 -0.23
CA LEU A 69 14.07 5.90 0.07
C LEU A 69 13.45 6.84 1.10
N ILE A 70 13.90 6.83 2.36
CA ILE A 70 13.39 7.76 3.40
C ILE A 70 14.31 8.97 3.57
N GLY A 71 15.61 8.81 3.36
CA GLY A 71 16.55 9.92 3.45
C GLY A 71 16.55 10.83 2.22
N LYS A 72 17.26 11.97 2.33
CA LYS A 72 17.32 13.00 1.28
C LYS A 72 18.50 12.86 0.31
N GLY A 73 19.52 12.10 0.67
CA GLY A 73 20.82 12.07 -0.02
C GLY A 73 20.96 11.00 -1.09
N ARG A 74 19.97 10.09 -1.26
CA ARG A 74 20.02 8.94 -2.19
C ARG A 74 21.26 8.06 -1.99
N LYS A 75 21.88 8.08 -0.81
CA LYS A 75 22.95 7.14 -0.42
C LYS A 75 22.32 5.83 0.03
N MET A 76 23.06 4.73 -0.01
CA MET A 76 22.51 3.41 0.36
C MET A 76 21.89 3.39 1.78
N SER A 77 22.46 4.16 2.72
CA SER A 77 21.94 4.26 4.09
C SER A 77 20.66 5.10 4.23
N ASP A 78 20.21 5.76 3.16
CA ASP A 78 18.92 6.45 3.11
C ASP A 78 17.79 5.51 2.66
N TYR A 79 18.13 4.30 2.21
CA TYR A 79 17.17 3.28 1.82
C TYR A 79 16.88 2.35 3.00
N THR A 80 15.62 1.97 3.13
CA THR A 80 15.08 1.07 4.15
C THR A 80 13.97 0.23 3.51
N ASP A 81 13.21 -0.53 4.30
CA ASP A 81 11.99 -1.22 3.86
C ASP A 81 10.85 -0.97 4.85
N ALA A 82 9.61 -1.21 4.41
CA ALA A 82 8.44 -0.93 5.24
C ALA A 82 8.44 -1.74 6.55
N ILE A 83 8.98 -2.97 6.54
CA ILE A 83 9.08 -3.81 7.75
C ILE A 83 10.01 -3.16 8.78
N THR A 84 11.15 -2.66 8.34
CA THR A 84 12.17 -2.05 9.20
C THR A 84 11.62 -0.79 9.85
N GLU A 85 10.94 0.06 9.08
CA GLU A 85 10.33 1.28 9.62
C GLU A 85 9.17 1.01 10.58
N MET A 86 8.29 0.06 10.25
CA MET A 86 7.21 -0.34 11.16
C MET A 86 7.77 -0.88 12.49
N LYS A 87 8.87 -1.63 12.45
CA LYS A 87 9.54 -2.11 13.67
C LYS A 87 10.10 -0.96 14.49
N THR A 88 10.70 0.05 13.85
CA THR A 88 11.20 1.24 14.54
C THR A 88 10.08 1.95 15.29
N ILE A 89 8.96 2.22 14.62
CA ILE A 89 7.78 2.89 15.21
C ILE A 89 7.19 2.10 16.39
N LEU A 90 7.15 0.77 16.29
CA LEU A 90 6.61 -0.08 17.36
C LEU A 90 7.53 -0.22 18.58
N LEU A 91 8.82 0.11 18.42
CA LEU A 91 9.83 0.04 19.49
C LEU A 91 10.08 1.41 20.16
N GLU A 92 9.53 2.48 19.60
CA GLU A 92 9.44 3.83 20.21
C GLU A 92 8.28 3.92 21.21
#